data_AF-A3D8D7-F1
#
_entry.id   AF-A3D8D7-F1
#
_cell.length_a   1.000
_cell.length_b   1.000
_cell.length_c   1.000
_cell.angle_alpha   90.00
_cell.angle_beta   90.00
_cell.angle_gamma   90.00
#
_symmetry.space_group_name_H-M   'P 1'
#
loop_
_entity.id
_entity.type
_entity.pdbx_description
1 polymer ?
#
loop_
_entity_poly.entity_id
_entity_poly.type
_entity_poly.pdbx_seq_one_letter_code
_entity_poly.pdbx_strand_id
1 'polypeptide(L)'
;MLKPVLTLILASSLINTASAVQLFGDVEVSRLPTAETTMGEVVTLYQALNDGLTQQLSSKKNEVDATQLAARQGHRLWQQAVRDVQSGHIDDRPLYWARLAMLNSLKSTSANFKMADWQNDILMSAVEKASRGFSDIQYGDDVQIKIFLTGFDPFFLDKDITQSNPSGLVALALDGFRFEVDGKTAQIETAMVPVRFEDFNQGLIESLLSPIYRDPKTKFVFTVSMGRTDFDIERFPARNRSAAAPDNQNVLTGGTKTAPVAPKLNGKDFIGPQFVEFSLPVAAMQVKDGQWKVNDNHTVTTLARGEFSATSLNELQNETSVEGSGGGYLSNEISYRAIVLQQKFNSHAKVGHIHTPRVKGYDADTEQAIVEQVRTMVMQAASL
;
A
#
# COMPACT_ATOMS: atom_id res chain seq x y z
N MET A 1 -57.41 -3.67 -26.65
CA MET A 1 -56.15 -2.91 -26.62
C MET A 1 -55.46 -3.17 -25.29
N LEU A 2 -54.58 -4.18 -25.22
CA LEU A 2 -53.70 -4.41 -24.08
C LEU A 2 -52.29 -3.97 -24.48
N LYS A 3 -51.69 -3.07 -23.71
CA LYS A 3 -50.28 -2.66 -23.86
C LYS A 3 -49.39 -3.69 -23.15
N PRO A 4 -48.30 -4.17 -23.76
CA PRO A 4 -47.30 -4.96 -23.04
C PRO A 4 -46.40 -4.03 -22.22
N VAL A 5 -46.27 -4.32 -20.93
CA VAL A 5 -45.27 -3.71 -20.04
C VAL A 5 -43.95 -4.42 -20.31
N LEU A 6 -42.99 -3.67 -20.85
CA LEU A 6 -41.63 -4.14 -21.07
C LEU A 6 -40.87 -4.05 -19.74
N THR A 7 -40.76 -5.17 -19.04
CA THR A 7 -39.91 -5.29 -17.84
C THR A 7 -38.46 -5.29 -18.29
N LEU A 8 -37.79 -4.14 -18.13
CA LEU A 8 -36.36 -4.00 -18.39
C LEU A 8 -35.60 -4.65 -17.22
N ILE A 9 -35.19 -5.90 -17.40
CA ILE A 9 -34.23 -6.55 -16.49
C ILE A 9 -32.86 -5.92 -16.79
N LEU A 10 -32.45 -4.97 -15.95
CA LEU A 10 -31.06 -4.51 -15.90
C LEU A 10 -30.21 -5.65 -15.34
N ALA A 11 -29.67 -6.48 -16.23
CA ALA A 11 -28.55 -7.34 -15.89
C ALA A 11 -27.31 -6.44 -15.75
N SER A 12 -27.03 -5.99 -14.54
CA SER A 12 -25.76 -5.35 -14.20
C SER A 12 -24.64 -6.40 -14.33
N SER A 13 -24.00 -6.43 -15.50
CA SER A 13 -22.75 -7.13 -15.73
C SER A 13 -21.64 -6.44 -14.94
N LEU A 14 -21.46 -6.86 -13.69
CA LEU A 14 -20.24 -6.63 -12.94
C LEU A 14 -19.11 -7.33 -13.68
N ILE A 15 -18.40 -6.59 -14.54
CA ILE A 15 -17.08 -6.98 -15.00
C ILE A 15 -16.16 -6.82 -13.78
N ASN A 16 -16.13 -7.85 -12.94
CA ASN A 16 -15.07 -8.02 -11.95
C ASN A 16 -13.78 -8.29 -12.73
N THR A 17 -13.04 -7.25 -13.10
CA THR A 17 -11.60 -7.39 -13.29
C THR A 17 -10.98 -7.57 -11.90
N ALA A 18 -11.19 -8.74 -11.31
CA ALA A 18 -10.43 -9.16 -10.16
C ALA A 18 -9.00 -9.35 -10.66
N SER A 19 -8.16 -8.30 -10.59
CA SER A 19 -6.71 -8.50 -10.64
C SER A 19 -6.39 -9.47 -9.52
N ALA A 20 -6.09 -10.72 -9.86
CA ALA A 20 -5.64 -11.70 -8.88
C ALA A 20 -4.31 -11.22 -8.33
N VAL A 21 -4.17 -11.16 -7.01
CA VAL A 21 -2.84 -11.09 -6.39
C VAL A 21 -2.25 -12.47 -6.63
N GLN A 22 -1.28 -12.58 -7.54
CA GLN A 22 -0.71 -13.87 -7.88
C GLN A 22 0.32 -14.24 -6.81
N LEU A 23 0.11 -15.38 -6.14
CA LEU A 23 1.02 -15.84 -5.11
C LEU A 23 2.15 -16.59 -5.75
N PHE A 24 3.25 -15.88 -5.93
CA PHE A 24 4.45 -16.43 -6.52
C PHE A 24 5.62 -16.32 -5.56
N GLY A 25 6.30 -17.46 -5.39
CA GLY A 25 7.48 -17.62 -4.56
C GLY A 25 7.14 -17.88 -3.10
N ASP A 26 7.65 -18.99 -2.57
CA ASP A 26 7.63 -19.27 -1.14
C ASP A 26 8.70 -18.46 -0.40
N VAL A 27 9.33 -17.45 -1.01
CA VAL A 27 10.45 -16.72 -0.37
C VAL A 27 9.98 -16.03 0.90
N GLU A 28 8.91 -15.24 0.83
CA GLU A 28 8.32 -14.62 2.04
C GLU A 28 7.90 -15.67 3.08
N VAL A 29 7.18 -16.71 2.66
CA VAL A 29 6.67 -17.77 3.55
C VAL A 29 7.79 -18.60 4.18
N SER A 30 8.87 -18.87 3.44
CA SER A 30 10.03 -19.63 3.90
C SER A 30 10.80 -18.95 5.01
N ARG A 31 10.58 -17.65 5.25
CA ARG A 31 11.15 -16.91 6.37
C ARG A 31 10.43 -17.18 7.70
N LEU A 32 9.22 -17.74 7.68
CA LEU A 32 8.42 -17.99 8.89
C LEU A 32 9.20 -18.77 9.97
N PRO A 33 9.88 -19.90 9.69
CA PRO A 33 10.59 -20.64 10.75
C PRO A 33 11.70 -19.82 11.42
N THR A 34 12.43 -19.01 10.64
CA THR A 34 13.47 -18.12 11.17
C THR A 34 12.85 -16.99 11.99
N ALA A 35 11.75 -16.40 11.51
CA ALA A 35 11.02 -15.36 12.23
C ALA A 35 10.44 -15.90 13.55
N GLU A 36 9.82 -17.08 13.55
CA GLU A 36 9.28 -17.74 14.75
C GLU A 36 10.37 -18.01 15.79
N THR A 37 11.54 -18.45 15.34
CA THR A 37 12.70 -18.68 16.22
C THR A 37 13.23 -17.37 16.81
N THR A 38 13.19 -16.28 16.04
CA THR A 38 13.81 -15.00 16.43
C THR A 38 12.88 -14.11 17.25
N MET A 39 11.59 -14.11 16.93
CA MET A 39 10.58 -13.20 17.48
C MET A 39 9.20 -13.89 17.54
N GLY A 40 9.16 -15.09 18.14
CA GLY A 40 7.96 -15.93 18.18
C GLY A 40 6.70 -15.22 18.70
N GLU A 41 6.82 -14.35 19.71
CA GLU A 41 5.68 -13.58 20.23
C GLU A 41 5.07 -12.64 19.17
N VAL A 42 5.91 -12.00 18.35
CA VAL A 42 5.47 -11.12 17.25
C VAL A 42 4.79 -11.94 16.15
N VAL A 43 5.38 -13.07 15.76
CA VAL A 43 4.86 -13.92 14.67
C VAL A 43 3.54 -14.58 15.05
N THR A 44 3.40 -15.00 16.31
CA THR A 44 2.25 -15.78 16.79
C THR A 44 1.15 -14.93 17.42
N LEU A 45 1.29 -13.59 17.47
CA LEU A 45 0.33 -12.68 18.11
C LEU A 45 -1.12 -12.93 17.65
N TYR A 46 -1.32 -13.22 16.36
CA TYR A 46 -2.64 -13.46 15.77
C TYR A 46 -2.91 -14.93 15.40
N GLN A 47 -2.17 -15.88 15.98
CA GLN A 47 -2.27 -17.31 15.62
C GLN A 47 -3.71 -17.84 15.69
N ALA A 48 -4.51 -17.39 16.66
CA ALA A 48 -5.90 -17.81 16.80
C ALA A 48 -6.79 -17.50 15.57
N LEU A 49 -6.48 -16.43 14.81
CA LEU A 49 -7.20 -16.12 13.57
C LEU A 49 -6.84 -17.13 12.46
N ASN A 50 -5.58 -17.53 12.39
CA ASN A 50 -5.11 -18.55 11.45
C ASN A 50 -5.66 -19.95 11.80
N ASP A 51 -5.64 -20.33 13.08
CA ASP A 51 -6.24 -21.58 13.55
C ASP A 51 -7.75 -21.61 13.25
N GLY A 52 -8.43 -20.49 13.48
CA GLY A 52 -9.85 -20.34 13.14
C GLY A 52 -10.13 -20.43 11.64
N LEU A 53 -9.22 -19.94 10.78
CA LEU A 53 -9.30 -20.09 9.33
C LEU A 53 -9.20 -21.57 8.94
N THR A 54 -8.16 -22.28 9.40
CA THR A 54 -7.91 -23.68 9.04
C THR A 54 -9.03 -24.60 9.53
N GLN A 55 -9.45 -24.45 10.79
CA GLN A 55 -10.52 -25.24 11.37
C GLN A 55 -11.83 -25.07 10.59
N GLN A 56 -12.22 -23.84 10.25
CA GLN A 56 -13.47 -23.57 9.54
C GLN A 56 -13.40 -23.90 8.05
N LEU A 57 -12.21 -23.82 7.42
CA LEU A 57 -12.04 -24.17 6.02
C LEU A 57 -12.35 -25.65 5.78
N SER A 58 -11.90 -26.51 6.69
CA SER A 58 -12.16 -27.96 6.64
C SER A 58 -13.65 -28.32 6.62
N SER A 59 -14.53 -27.42 7.08
CA SER A 59 -15.99 -27.64 7.11
C SER A 59 -16.72 -27.09 5.87
N LYS A 60 -16.04 -26.35 4.98
CA LYS A 60 -16.67 -25.72 3.80
C LYS A 60 -16.91 -26.74 2.70
N LYS A 61 -18.04 -26.58 2.01
CA LYS A 61 -18.54 -27.54 1.00
C LYS A 61 -18.54 -27.00 -0.43
N ASN A 62 -18.22 -25.71 -0.61
CA ASN A 62 -18.13 -25.06 -1.90
C ASN A 62 -17.11 -23.92 -1.84
N GLU A 63 -16.68 -23.48 -3.02
CA GLU A 63 -15.67 -22.43 -3.18
C GLU A 63 -16.13 -21.08 -2.66
N VAL A 64 -17.38 -20.67 -2.92
CA VAL A 64 -17.91 -19.37 -2.49
C VAL A 64 -17.82 -19.21 -0.97
N ASP A 65 -18.27 -20.20 -0.20
CA ASP A 65 -18.23 -20.16 1.26
C ASP A 65 -16.79 -20.15 1.80
N ALA A 66 -15.86 -20.81 1.08
CA ALA A 66 -14.45 -20.84 1.43
C ALA A 66 -13.77 -19.50 1.15
N THR A 67 -14.04 -18.89 0.00
CA THR A 67 -13.55 -17.55 -0.37
C THR A 67 -14.10 -16.47 0.56
N GLN A 68 -15.38 -16.55 0.93
CA GLN A 68 -15.96 -15.64 1.91
C GLN A 68 -15.35 -15.82 3.31
N LEU A 69 -15.04 -17.05 3.72
CA LEU A 69 -14.31 -17.30 4.97
C LEU A 69 -12.92 -16.68 4.92
N ALA A 70 -12.18 -16.92 3.84
CA ALA A 70 -10.84 -16.39 3.61
C ALA A 70 -10.83 -14.85 3.69
N ALA A 71 -11.73 -14.18 2.96
CA ALA A 71 -11.91 -12.74 3.00
C ALA A 71 -12.24 -12.24 4.42
N ARG A 72 -13.19 -12.88 5.11
CA ARG A 72 -13.57 -12.48 6.49
C ARG A 72 -12.42 -12.63 7.47
N GLN A 73 -11.63 -13.70 7.39
CA GLN A 73 -10.49 -13.89 8.29
C GLN A 73 -9.38 -12.88 8.00
N GLY A 74 -9.08 -12.60 6.72
CA GLY A 74 -8.14 -11.55 6.35
C GLY A 74 -8.58 -10.17 6.87
N HIS A 75 -9.86 -9.83 6.72
CA HIS A 75 -10.41 -8.59 7.24
C HIS A 75 -10.34 -8.50 8.77
N ARG A 76 -10.64 -9.60 9.49
CA ARG A 76 -10.49 -9.65 10.95
C ARG A 76 -9.04 -9.46 11.38
N LEU A 77 -8.08 -9.99 10.63
CA LEU A 77 -6.66 -9.80 10.87
C LEU A 77 -6.28 -8.32 10.74
N TRP A 78 -6.68 -7.65 9.66
CA TRP A 78 -6.48 -6.21 9.49
C TRP A 78 -7.03 -5.42 10.67
N GLN A 79 -8.32 -5.61 10.97
CA GLN A 79 -8.99 -4.88 12.05
C GLN A 79 -8.39 -5.15 13.44
N GLN A 80 -7.88 -6.37 13.68
CA GLN A 80 -7.20 -6.67 14.93
C GLN A 80 -5.86 -5.93 15.01
N ALA A 81 -5.07 -5.93 13.93
CA ALA A 81 -3.80 -5.22 13.88
C ALA A 81 -3.96 -3.70 14.08
N VAL A 82 -4.96 -3.10 13.44
CA VAL A 82 -5.32 -1.69 13.65
C VAL A 82 -5.66 -1.42 15.11
N ARG A 83 -6.54 -2.23 15.72
CA ARG A 83 -6.94 -2.06 17.13
C ARG A 83 -5.75 -2.18 18.08
N ASP A 84 -4.87 -3.16 17.86
CA ASP A 84 -3.73 -3.40 18.74
C ASP A 84 -2.75 -2.23 18.69
N VAL A 85 -2.41 -1.74 17.50
CA VAL A 85 -1.57 -0.53 17.33
C VAL A 85 -2.21 0.69 17.99
N GLN A 86 -3.49 0.94 17.73
CA GLN A 86 -4.21 2.08 18.32
C GLN A 86 -4.39 1.97 19.85
N SER A 87 -4.29 0.76 20.41
CA SER A 87 -4.31 0.52 21.86
C SER A 87 -2.93 0.62 22.54
N GLY A 88 -1.86 0.87 21.76
CA GLY A 88 -0.50 1.05 22.26
C GLY A 88 0.48 -0.08 21.94
N HIS A 89 0.09 -1.10 21.18
CA HIS A 89 1.03 -2.11 20.67
C HIS A 89 1.70 -1.59 19.39
N ILE A 90 2.71 -0.74 19.57
CA ILE A 90 3.35 0.02 18.48
C ILE A 90 4.27 -0.88 17.63
N ASP A 91 3.70 -1.76 16.80
CA ASP A 91 4.44 -2.70 15.95
C ASP A 91 3.65 -3.07 14.69
N ASP A 92 4.25 -2.95 13.50
CA ASP A 92 3.63 -3.30 12.22
C ASP A 92 3.86 -4.76 11.80
N ARG A 93 4.89 -5.40 12.35
CA ARG A 93 5.35 -6.74 11.95
C ARG A 93 4.32 -7.85 12.20
N PRO A 94 3.53 -7.87 13.30
CA PRO A 94 2.57 -8.93 13.55
C PRO A 94 1.56 -9.13 12.41
N LEU A 95 1.10 -8.04 11.76
CA LEU A 95 0.19 -8.14 10.62
C LEU A 95 0.83 -8.89 9.45
N TYR A 96 2.06 -8.50 9.09
CA TYR A 96 2.81 -9.09 7.99
C TYR A 96 3.00 -10.61 8.18
N TRP A 97 3.47 -11.03 9.36
CA TRP A 97 3.74 -12.43 9.65
C TRP A 97 2.48 -13.28 9.74
N ALA A 98 1.44 -12.78 10.40
CA ALA A 98 0.17 -13.49 10.50
C ALA A 98 -0.48 -13.69 9.12
N ARG A 99 -0.38 -12.70 8.22
CA ARG A 99 -0.86 -12.83 6.84
C ARG A 99 -0.11 -13.93 6.10
N LEU A 100 1.23 -13.98 6.20
CA LEU A 100 2.02 -15.06 5.60
C LEU A 100 1.68 -16.44 6.18
N ALA A 101 1.46 -16.54 7.49
CA ALA A 101 1.02 -17.76 8.14
C ALA A 101 -0.34 -18.23 7.60
N MET A 102 -1.31 -17.32 7.44
CA MET A 102 -2.61 -17.62 6.84
C MET A 102 -2.48 -18.12 5.40
N LEU A 103 -1.63 -17.50 4.58
CA LEU A 103 -1.38 -17.96 3.21
C LEU A 103 -0.73 -19.35 3.17
N ASN A 104 0.24 -19.61 4.04
CA ASN A 104 0.88 -20.91 4.15
C ASN A 104 -0.11 -22.00 4.59
N SER A 105 -0.99 -21.66 5.54
CA SER A 105 -2.05 -22.55 6.01
C SER A 105 -3.10 -22.85 4.93
N LEU A 106 -3.44 -21.88 4.07
CA LEU A 106 -4.33 -22.13 2.92
C LEU A 106 -3.73 -23.10 1.90
N LYS A 107 -2.41 -23.09 1.70
CA LYS A 107 -1.74 -24.06 0.80
C LYS A 107 -1.75 -25.49 1.36
N SER A 108 -1.77 -25.64 2.68
CA SER A 108 -1.63 -26.93 3.37
C SER A 108 -2.95 -27.50 3.91
N THR A 109 -4.02 -26.72 3.91
CA THR A 109 -5.33 -27.12 4.45
C THR A 109 -6.35 -27.34 3.34
N SER A 110 -6.92 -28.54 3.29
CA SER A 110 -7.97 -28.88 2.33
C SER A 110 -9.37 -28.58 2.88
N ALA A 111 -10.25 -28.03 2.05
CA ALA A 111 -11.68 -27.95 2.31
C ALA A 111 -12.37 -29.31 2.08
N ASN A 112 -13.63 -29.45 2.51
CA ASN A 112 -14.43 -30.68 2.30
C ASN A 112 -15.05 -30.76 0.88
N PHE A 113 -14.30 -30.27 -0.11
CA PHE A 113 -14.59 -30.39 -1.53
C PHE A 113 -13.28 -30.32 -2.31
N LYS A 114 -13.26 -30.88 -3.52
CA LYS A 114 -12.08 -30.80 -4.38
C LYS A 114 -11.95 -29.37 -4.91
N MET A 115 -10.85 -28.71 -4.56
CA MET A 115 -10.51 -27.37 -5.03
C MET A 115 -9.54 -27.45 -6.20
N ALA A 116 -9.79 -26.69 -7.27
CA ALA A 116 -8.86 -26.50 -8.36
C ALA A 116 -7.83 -25.41 -8.01
N ASP A 117 -6.67 -25.42 -8.66
CA ASP A 117 -5.58 -24.47 -8.35
C ASP A 117 -6.02 -23.01 -8.45
N TRP A 118 -6.78 -22.65 -9.50
CA TRP A 118 -7.31 -21.29 -9.65
C TRP A 118 -8.29 -20.88 -8.55
N GLN A 119 -8.97 -21.83 -7.89
CA GLN A 119 -9.83 -21.56 -6.76
C GLN A 119 -8.99 -21.29 -5.50
N ASN A 120 -7.90 -22.03 -5.29
CA ASN A 120 -6.94 -21.72 -4.23
C ASN A 120 -6.36 -20.30 -4.40
N ASP A 121 -6.00 -19.92 -5.62
CA ASP A 121 -5.50 -18.58 -5.92
C ASP A 121 -6.53 -17.49 -5.56
N ILE A 122 -7.82 -17.74 -5.77
CA ILE A 122 -8.91 -16.82 -5.37
C ILE A 122 -8.99 -16.70 -3.85
N LEU A 123 -8.95 -17.80 -3.11
CA LEU A 123 -8.99 -17.79 -1.64
C LEU A 123 -7.81 -17.01 -1.07
N MET A 124 -6.61 -17.30 -1.56
CA MET A 124 -5.40 -16.66 -1.11
C MET A 124 -5.37 -15.18 -1.50
N SER A 125 -5.83 -14.82 -2.71
CA SER A 125 -6.00 -13.41 -3.10
C SER A 125 -7.03 -12.69 -2.22
N ALA A 126 -8.07 -13.38 -1.76
CA ALA A 126 -9.06 -12.82 -0.84
C ALA A 126 -8.46 -12.52 0.54
N VAL A 127 -7.63 -13.42 1.10
CA VAL A 127 -6.86 -13.14 2.33
C VAL A 127 -5.90 -11.98 2.11
N GLU A 128 -5.09 -12.00 1.06
CA GLU A 128 -4.11 -10.95 0.75
C GLU A 128 -4.77 -9.57 0.71
N LYS A 129 -5.86 -9.41 -0.06
CA LYS A 129 -6.53 -8.11 -0.17
C LYS A 129 -7.18 -7.68 1.14
N ALA A 130 -7.91 -8.59 1.79
CA ALA A 130 -8.67 -8.24 2.99
C ALA A 130 -7.77 -7.91 4.19
N SER A 131 -6.65 -8.62 4.35
CA SER A 131 -5.65 -8.37 5.40
C SER A 131 -4.78 -7.14 5.15
N ARG A 132 -4.89 -6.51 3.98
CA ARG A 132 -4.23 -5.24 3.63
C ARG A 132 -5.13 -4.03 3.79
N GLY A 133 -6.33 -4.20 4.36
CA GLY A 133 -7.31 -3.13 4.54
C GLY A 133 -8.11 -2.78 3.28
N PHE A 134 -7.90 -3.45 2.14
CA PHE A 134 -8.55 -3.06 0.86
C PHE A 134 -10.08 -3.16 0.90
N SER A 135 -10.61 -3.99 1.81
CA SER A 135 -12.03 -4.20 2.03
C SER A 135 -12.57 -3.44 3.25
N ASP A 136 -11.75 -2.66 3.96
CA ASP A 136 -12.11 -1.94 5.19
C ASP A 136 -12.21 -0.42 5.00
N ILE A 137 -11.88 0.10 3.80
CA ILE A 137 -11.94 1.53 3.49
C ILE A 137 -13.39 2.05 3.56
N GLN A 138 -13.76 2.64 4.70
CA GLN A 138 -15.13 3.05 5.03
C GLN A 138 -15.15 4.40 5.75
N TYR A 139 -15.59 5.43 5.02
CA TYR A 139 -15.77 6.76 5.57
C TYR A 139 -17.16 6.92 6.21
N GLY A 140 -17.25 7.69 7.31
CA GLY A 140 -18.52 8.08 7.89
C GLY A 140 -19.36 8.96 6.97
N ASP A 141 -20.68 8.92 7.17
CA ASP A 141 -21.63 9.74 6.41
C ASP A 141 -21.45 11.25 6.67
N ASP A 142 -20.97 11.60 7.86
CA ASP A 142 -20.68 12.97 8.33
C ASP A 142 -19.38 13.56 7.77
N VAL A 143 -18.47 12.71 7.25
CA VAL A 143 -17.15 13.14 6.78
C VAL A 143 -17.25 14.05 5.56
N GLN A 144 -16.70 15.26 5.69
CA GLN A 144 -16.60 16.23 4.60
C GLN A 144 -15.23 16.25 3.92
N ILE A 145 -14.18 15.77 4.58
CA ILE A 145 -12.82 15.66 4.03
C ILE A 145 -12.37 14.20 4.09
N LYS A 146 -12.37 13.52 2.95
CA LYS A 146 -11.84 12.14 2.86
C LYS A 146 -10.35 12.17 2.52
N ILE A 147 -9.56 11.49 3.33
CA ILE A 147 -8.11 11.31 3.17
C ILE A 147 -7.84 9.83 3.00
N PHE A 148 -7.15 9.46 1.92
CA PHE A 148 -6.65 8.10 1.76
C PHE A 148 -5.14 8.05 1.97
N LEU A 149 -4.65 7.08 2.72
CA LEU A 149 -3.21 6.93 3.02
C LEU A 149 -2.74 5.49 2.82
N THR A 150 -1.58 5.29 2.20
CA THR A 150 -0.98 3.95 2.09
C THR A 150 0.32 3.83 2.87
N GLY A 151 0.55 2.65 3.45
CA GLY A 151 1.84 2.21 4.00
C GLY A 151 2.39 1.00 3.24
N PHE A 152 3.62 0.58 3.56
CA PHE A 152 4.22 -0.65 3.02
C PHE A 152 4.51 -1.69 4.09
N ASP A 153 4.50 -2.95 3.67
CA ASP A 153 4.99 -4.08 4.45
C ASP A 153 6.48 -3.90 4.86
N PRO A 154 6.95 -4.59 5.91
CA PRO A 154 8.37 -4.82 6.16
C PRO A 154 9.13 -5.38 4.96
N PHE A 155 10.38 -4.98 4.81
CA PHE A 155 11.27 -5.42 3.71
C PHE A 155 12.73 -5.53 4.16
N PHE A 156 13.59 -6.06 3.28
CA PHE A 156 14.97 -6.44 3.59
C PHE A 156 15.12 -7.50 4.70
N LEU A 157 14.13 -8.39 4.79
CA LEU A 157 14.04 -9.43 5.82
C LEU A 157 15.12 -10.53 5.72
N ASP A 158 15.80 -10.66 4.57
CA ASP A 158 16.98 -11.53 4.45
C ASP A 158 18.22 -10.95 5.15
N LYS A 159 18.25 -9.62 5.32
CA LYS A 159 19.33 -8.92 6.00
C LYS A 159 19.05 -8.81 7.51
N ASP A 160 17.81 -8.51 7.85
CA ASP A 160 17.34 -8.41 9.23
C ASP A 160 15.90 -8.88 9.32
N ILE A 161 15.70 -10.09 9.84
CA ILE A 161 14.37 -10.71 9.97
C ILE A 161 13.46 -9.91 10.91
N THR A 162 14.03 -9.07 11.79
CA THR A 162 13.30 -8.30 12.81
C THR A 162 12.88 -6.91 12.34
N GLN A 163 13.27 -6.52 11.12
CA GLN A 163 13.02 -5.19 10.54
C GLN A 163 11.52 -4.87 10.51
N SER A 164 11.14 -3.74 11.10
CA SER A 164 9.82 -3.10 10.99
C SER A 164 9.78 -2.13 9.81
N ASN A 165 8.59 -1.59 9.52
CA ASN A 165 8.44 -0.50 8.56
C ASN A 165 7.54 0.62 9.14
N PRO A 166 8.08 1.82 9.44
CA PRO A 166 7.30 2.91 10.01
C PRO A 166 6.16 3.36 9.11
N SER A 167 6.25 3.18 7.79
CA SER A 167 5.12 3.48 6.91
C SER A 167 3.94 2.52 7.08
N GLY A 168 4.23 1.25 7.37
CA GLY A 168 3.21 0.26 7.70
C GLY A 168 2.54 0.57 9.03
N LEU A 169 3.33 0.96 10.03
CA LEU A 169 2.81 1.40 11.33
C LEU A 169 1.93 2.66 11.20
N VAL A 170 2.33 3.64 10.39
CA VAL A 170 1.53 4.84 10.08
C VAL A 170 0.16 4.45 9.52
N ALA A 171 0.09 3.49 8.59
CA ALA A 171 -1.19 3.04 8.06
C ALA A 171 -2.08 2.45 9.17
N LEU A 172 -1.53 1.54 9.98
CA LEU A 172 -2.29 0.91 11.08
C LEU A 172 -2.76 1.91 12.14
N ALA A 173 -1.90 2.85 12.52
CA ALA A 173 -2.21 3.83 13.55
C ALA A 173 -3.26 4.86 13.11
N LEU A 174 -3.30 5.21 11.81
CA LEU A 174 -4.17 6.26 11.28
C LEU A 174 -5.45 5.74 10.62
N ASP A 175 -5.65 4.42 10.54
CA ASP A 175 -6.87 3.84 9.98
C ASP A 175 -8.11 4.23 10.78
N GLY A 176 -9.12 4.80 10.11
CA GLY A 176 -10.31 5.34 10.76
C GLY A 176 -10.09 6.61 11.58
N PHE A 177 -8.87 7.19 11.59
CA PHE A 177 -8.57 8.36 12.41
C PHE A 177 -9.38 9.57 11.95
N ARG A 178 -10.09 10.20 12.90
CA ARG A 178 -10.93 11.37 12.66
C ARG A 178 -10.41 12.58 13.40
N PHE A 179 -10.55 13.74 12.77
CA PHE A 179 -10.23 15.02 13.39
C PHE A 179 -11.09 16.14 12.78
N GLU A 180 -11.30 17.19 13.57
CA GLU A 180 -11.95 18.42 13.10
C GLU A 180 -10.92 19.39 12.56
N VAL A 181 -11.21 19.97 11.41
CA VAL A 181 -10.39 21.02 10.79
C VAL A 181 -11.29 22.02 10.08
N ASP A 182 -11.17 23.30 10.44
CA ASP A 182 -12.00 24.40 9.90
C ASP A 182 -13.51 24.13 9.93
N GLY A 183 -13.99 23.50 10.99
CA GLY A 183 -15.41 23.14 11.18
C GLY A 183 -15.90 22.00 10.27
N LYS A 184 -14.99 21.23 9.69
CA LYS A 184 -15.25 20.01 8.92
C LYS A 184 -14.62 18.81 9.60
N THR A 185 -15.34 17.70 9.60
CA THR A 185 -14.86 16.39 9.99
C THR A 185 -14.04 15.80 8.84
N ALA A 186 -12.77 15.53 9.12
CA ALA A 186 -11.88 14.76 8.27
C ALA A 186 -11.75 13.32 8.79
N GLN A 187 -11.60 12.36 7.89
CA GLN A 187 -11.29 10.96 8.22
C GLN A 187 -10.19 10.44 7.30
N ILE A 188 -9.24 9.73 7.90
CA ILE A 188 -8.18 8.99 7.20
C ILE A 188 -8.59 7.52 7.12
N GLU A 189 -8.61 6.97 5.90
CA GLU A 189 -8.70 5.53 5.67
C GLU A 189 -7.41 5.04 5.02
N THR A 190 -7.00 3.82 5.36
CA THR A 190 -5.68 3.33 4.97
C THR A 190 -5.68 1.99 4.25
N ALA A 191 -4.54 1.67 3.65
CA ALA A 191 -4.28 0.36 3.08
C ALA A 191 -2.78 0.02 3.12
N MET A 192 -2.48 -1.27 3.22
CA MET A 192 -1.12 -1.80 3.20
C MET A 192 -0.72 -2.29 1.82
N VAL A 193 0.39 -1.78 1.29
CA VAL A 193 0.91 -2.11 -0.04
C VAL A 193 2.08 -3.11 0.07
N PRO A 194 2.13 -4.16 -0.77
CA PRO A 194 3.25 -5.09 -0.77
C PRO A 194 4.52 -4.47 -1.34
N VAL A 195 5.67 -4.87 -0.78
CA VAL A 195 6.99 -4.62 -1.37
C VAL A 195 7.29 -5.73 -2.39
N ARG A 196 6.50 -5.77 -3.48
CA ARG A 196 6.60 -6.76 -4.57
C ARG A 196 6.34 -6.11 -5.93
N PHE A 197 7.26 -6.29 -6.88
CA PHE A 197 7.14 -5.68 -8.21
C PHE A 197 5.98 -6.23 -9.02
N GLU A 198 5.67 -7.52 -8.84
CA GLU A 198 4.66 -8.19 -9.66
C GLU A 198 3.24 -7.72 -9.33
N ASP A 199 2.91 -7.44 -8.07
CA ASP A 199 1.63 -6.85 -7.70
C ASP A 199 1.39 -5.51 -8.40
N PHE A 200 2.43 -4.67 -8.50
CA PHE A 200 2.38 -3.42 -9.26
C PHE A 200 2.20 -3.70 -10.75
N ASN A 201 2.93 -4.69 -11.30
CA ASN A 201 2.81 -5.10 -12.69
C ASN A 201 1.40 -5.59 -13.04
N GLN A 202 0.69 -6.23 -12.11
CA GLN A 202 -0.68 -6.75 -12.28
C GLN A 202 -1.78 -5.73 -11.96
N GLY A 203 -1.40 -4.48 -11.73
CA GLY A 203 -2.33 -3.37 -11.59
C GLY A 203 -2.93 -3.20 -10.19
N LEU A 204 -2.25 -3.69 -9.14
CA LEU A 204 -2.72 -3.55 -7.75
C LEU A 204 -2.96 -2.08 -7.38
N ILE A 205 -2.02 -1.19 -7.72
CA ILE A 205 -2.12 0.25 -7.42
C ILE A 205 -3.29 0.88 -8.16
N GLU A 206 -3.47 0.55 -9.44
CA GLU A 206 -4.58 1.04 -10.24
C GLU A 206 -5.93 0.56 -9.70
N SER A 207 -6.00 -0.71 -9.29
CA SER A 207 -7.21 -1.30 -8.69
C SER A 207 -7.58 -0.62 -7.38
N LEU A 208 -6.58 -0.40 -6.49
CA LEU A 208 -6.77 0.23 -5.18
C LEU A 208 -7.20 1.71 -5.31
N LEU A 209 -6.51 2.49 -6.13
CA LEU A 209 -6.67 3.94 -6.18
C LEU A 209 -7.80 4.43 -7.11
N SER A 210 -8.20 3.62 -8.10
CA SER A 210 -9.29 4.00 -9.02
C SER A 210 -10.61 4.35 -8.32
N PRO A 211 -11.15 3.57 -7.36
CA PRO A 211 -12.36 3.98 -6.63
C PRO A 211 -12.13 5.23 -5.78
N ILE A 212 -10.94 5.40 -5.19
CA ILE A 212 -10.57 6.56 -4.37
C ILE A 212 -10.62 7.86 -5.18
N TYR A 213 -10.05 7.87 -6.39
CA TYR A 213 -10.03 9.07 -7.24
C TYR A 213 -11.38 9.39 -7.89
N ARG A 214 -12.27 8.42 -8.02
CA ARG A 214 -13.63 8.64 -8.54
C ARG A 214 -14.56 9.27 -7.50
N ASP A 215 -14.24 9.16 -6.22
CA ASP A 215 -15.02 9.82 -5.17
C ASP A 215 -14.69 11.33 -5.11
N PRO A 216 -15.65 12.23 -5.40
CA PRO A 216 -15.42 13.68 -5.39
C PRO A 216 -15.16 14.25 -3.98
N LYS A 217 -15.45 13.47 -2.92
CA LYS A 217 -15.15 13.85 -1.53
C LYS A 217 -13.70 13.56 -1.14
N THR A 218 -12.97 12.73 -1.90
CA THR A 218 -11.52 12.52 -1.70
C THR A 218 -10.78 13.83 -1.93
N LYS A 219 -10.15 14.36 -0.88
CA LYS A 219 -9.37 15.61 -0.94
C LYS A 219 -7.88 15.37 -0.97
N PHE A 220 -7.42 14.32 -0.31
CA PHE A 220 -6.00 14.01 -0.24
C PHE A 220 -5.74 12.52 -0.43
N VAL A 221 -4.67 12.21 -1.15
CA VAL A 221 -4.11 10.86 -1.23
C VAL A 221 -2.63 10.95 -0.87
N PHE A 222 -2.27 10.32 0.24
CA PHE A 222 -0.89 10.21 0.70
C PHE A 222 -0.38 8.80 0.44
N THR A 223 0.82 8.69 -0.10
CA THR A 223 1.56 7.42 -0.09
C THR A 223 2.75 7.60 0.84
N VAL A 224 2.99 6.65 1.74
CA VAL A 224 4.04 6.76 2.75
C VAL A 224 5.01 5.58 2.59
N SER A 225 6.30 5.83 2.75
CA SER A 225 7.33 4.79 2.70
C SER A 225 8.46 5.08 3.67
N MET A 226 9.16 4.04 4.13
CA MET A 226 10.38 4.24 4.91
C MET A 226 11.48 4.83 4.02
N GLY A 227 12.07 5.93 4.46
CA GLY A 227 13.06 6.69 3.71
C GLY A 227 14.45 6.70 4.34
N ARG A 228 14.92 7.89 4.73
CA ARG A 228 16.32 8.17 5.07
C ARG A 228 16.47 8.70 6.49
N THR A 229 16.89 9.95 6.67
CA THR A 229 17.18 10.55 7.99
C THR A 229 16.03 11.41 8.48
N ASP A 230 15.44 12.17 7.58
CA ASP A 230 14.36 13.13 7.82
C ASP A 230 13.12 12.72 7.04
N PHE A 231 12.04 13.49 7.18
CA PHE A 231 10.91 13.37 6.26
C PHE A 231 11.24 14.04 4.93
N ASP A 232 10.93 13.38 3.83
CA ASP A 232 11.03 13.95 2.49
C ASP A 232 9.64 13.91 1.83
N ILE A 233 9.15 15.07 1.40
CA ILE A 233 7.98 15.19 0.51
C ILE A 233 8.52 15.19 -0.92
N GLU A 234 8.17 14.16 -1.67
CA GLU A 234 8.79 13.87 -2.95
C GLU A 234 8.17 14.68 -4.08
N ARG A 235 8.91 15.69 -4.58
CA ARG A 235 8.41 16.65 -5.57
C ARG A 235 8.17 16.02 -6.94
N PHE A 236 9.12 15.21 -7.41
CA PHE A 236 9.15 14.70 -8.79
C PHE A 236 9.29 13.17 -8.86
N PRO A 237 8.20 12.41 -8.68
CA PRO A 237 8.19 10.98 -8.95
C PRO A 237 8.43 10.67 -10.43
N ALA A 238 9.10 9.55 -10.70
CA ALA A 238 9.54 9.19 -12.04
C ALA A 238 9.06 7.82 -12.50
N ARG A 239 9.04 7.61 -13.81
CA ARG A 239 8.43 6.42 -14.41
C ARG A 239 9.27 5.16 -14.22
N ASN A 240 10.57 5.23 -14.48
CA ASN A 240 11.38 4.03 -14.68
C ASN A 240 11.90 3.43 -13.36
N ARG A 241 12.15 2.12 -13.38
CA ARG A 241 12.86 1.38 -12.34
C ARG A 241 14.35 1.34 -12.65
N SER A 242 15.18 1.51 -11.62
CA SER A 242 16.64 1.48 -11.72
C SER A 242 17.33 0.90 -10.47
N ALA A 243 16.55 0.55 -9.44
CA ALA A 243 17.06 0.01 -8.20
C ALA A 243 17.69 -1.38 -8.37
N ALA A 244 18.84 -1.56 -7.71
CA ALA A 244 19.55 -2.83 -7.60
C ALA A 244 19.07 -3.71 -6.43
N ALA A 245 18.22 -3.17 -5.55
CA ALA A 245 17.63 -3.91 -4.45
C ALA A 245 16.54 -4.86 -4.97
N PRO A 246 16.47 -6.12 -4.47
CA PRO A 246 15.35 -6.99 -4.76
C PRO A 246 14.10 -6.60 -3.96
N ASP A 247 12.95 -7.13 -4.35
CA ASP A 247 11.71 -7.08 -3.59
C ASP A 247 11.61 -8.21 -2.54
N ASN A 248 10.48 -8.31 -1.83
CA ASN A 248 10.30 -9.33 -0.81
C ASN A 248 10.28 -10.76 -1.36
N GLN A 249 10.11 -10.95 -2.67
CA GLN A 249 10.23 -12.24 -3.35
C GLN A 249 11.62 -12.48 -3.95
N ASN A 250 12.60 -11.65 -3.57
CA ASN A 250 13.96 -11.66 -4.08
C ASN A 250 14.06 -11.40 -5.59
N VAL A 251 13.05 -10.74 -6.17
CA VAL A 251 13.01 -10.37 -7.59
C VAL A 251 13.64 -9.00 -7.78
N LEU A 252 14.53 -8.88 -8.78
CA LEU A 252 15.12 -7.61 -9.19
C LEU A 252 14.24 -6.91 -10.23
N THR A 253 14.35 -5.57 -10.29
CA THR A 253 13.63 -4.75 -11.28
C THR A 253 14.01 -5.08 -12.73
N GLY A 254 15.25 -5.56 -12.95
CA GLY A 254 15.89 -5.66 -14.26
C GLY A 254 16.44 -4.34 -14.81
N GLY A 255 16.20 -3.22 -14.13
CA GLY A 255 16.74 -1.90 -14.49
C GLY A 255 18.01 -1.55 -13.72
N THR A 256 18.81 -0.66 -14.30
CA THR A 256 20.01 -0.11 -13.66
C THR A 256 20.06 1.41 -13.83
N LYS A 257 21.02 2.07 -13.17
CA LYS A 257 21.24 3.52 -13.35
C LYS A 257 21.61 3.92 -14.78
N THR A 258 22.19 3.01 -15.56
CA THR A 258 22.59 3.25 -16.97
C THR A 258 21.63 2.67 -17.99
N ALA A 259 20.75 1.76 -17.57
CA ALA A 259 19.71 1.15 -18.39
C ALA A 259 18.41 1.03 -17.58
N PRO A 260 17.75 2.16 -17.28
CA PRO A 260 16.50 2.15 -16.53
C PRO A 260 15.39 1.50 -17.38
N VAL A 261 14.46 0.80 -16.74
CA VAL A 261 13.38 0.08 -17.42
C VAL A 261 12.01 0.62 -17.02
N ALA A 262 11.08 0.70 -17.97
CA ALA A 262 9.70 1.03 -17.63
C ALA A 262 9.08 -0.12 -16.81
N PRO A 263 8.31 0.17 -15.76
CA PRO A 263 7.52 -0.85 -15.07
C PRO A 263 6.45 -1.41 -16.02
N LYS A 264 5.86 -2.55 -15.67
CA LYS A 264 4.77 -3.15 -16.46
C LYS A 264 3.41 -2.75 -15.90
N LEU A 265 2.37 -2.84 -16.72
CA LEU A 265 0.97 -2.84 -16.33
C LEU A 265 0.22 -3.86 -17.20
N ASN A 266 -0.24 -4.94 -16.59
CA ASN A 266 -0.94 -6.07 -17.23
C ASN A 266 -0.17 -6.61 -18.45
N GLY A 267 1.11 -6.90 -18.25
CA GLY A 267 2.01 -7.49 -19.26
C GLY A 267 2.56 -6.53 -20.32
N LYS A 268 2.18 -5.25 -20.29
CA LYS A 268 2.68 -4.22 -21.22
C LYS A 268 3.54 -3.18 -20.50
N ASP A 269 4.41 -2.48 -21.21
CA ASP A 269 5.13 -1.35 -20.63
C ASP A 269 4.14 -0.29 -20.15
N PHE A 270 4.38 0.25 -18.96
CA PHE A 270 3.60 1.35 -18.42
C PHE A 270 3.82 2.59 -19.28
N ILE A 271 2.72 3.16 -19.79
CA ILE A 271 2.76 4.35 -20.65
C ILE A 271 2.44 5.58 -19.81
N GLY A 272 3.35 6.56 -19.80
CA GLY A 272 3.19 7.85 -19.14
C GLY A 272 4.44 8.72 -19.30
N PRO A 273 4.38 9.98 -18.81
CA PRO A 273 5.51 10.92 -18.85
C PRO A 273 6.70 10.39 -18.04
N GLN A 274 7.91 10.89 -18.29
CA GLN A 274 9.11 10.41 -17.58
C GLN A 274 9.10 10.83 -16.11
N PHE A 275 8.56 12.00 -15.83
CA PHE A 275 8.38 12.56 -14.49
C PHE A 275 6.97 13.13 -14.35
N VAL A 276 6.47 13.14 -13.13
CA VAL A 276 5.25 13.84 -12.73
C VAL A 276 5.56 14.70 -11.51
N GLU A 277 4.68 15.65 -11.20
CA GLU A 277 4.83 16.52 -10.04
C GLU A 277 3.71 16.25 -9.04
N PHE A 278 4.06 16.15 -7.76
CA PHE A 278 3.11 16.04 -6.66
C PHE A 278 2.21 17.29 -6.57
N SER A 279 1.13 17.21 -5.80
CA SER A 279 0.19 18.34 -5.60
C SER A 279 -0.20 18.59 -4.15
N LEU A 280 0.43 17.89 -3.20
CA LEU A 280 0.24 18.15 -1.76
C LEU A 280 0.73 19.55 -1.38
N PRO A 281 0.13 20.19 -0.37
CA PRO A 281 0.53 21.51 0.08
C PRO A 281 1.78 21.45 0.97
N VAL A 282 2.95 21.21 0.37
CA VAL A 282 4.23 21.01 1.07
C VAL A 282 4.53 22.07 2.12
N ALA A 283 4.28 23.35 1.84
CA ALA A 283 4.58 24.44 2.76
C ALA A 283 3.76 24.35 4.06
N ALA A 284 2.52 23.87 4.00
CA ALA A 284 1.71 23.66 5.20
C ALA A 284 2.17 22.41 5.97
N MET A 285 2.65 21.38 5.27
CA MET A 285 3.12 20.13 5.89
C MET A 285 4.48 20.26 6.61
N GLN A 286 5.18 21.39 6.46
CA GLN A 286 6.49 21.61 7.09
C GLN A 286 6.36 21.96 8.58
N VAL A 287 6.15 20.92 9.39
CA VAL A 287 6.02 21.01 10.86
C VAL A 287 7.28 21.66 11.46
N LYS A 288 7.13 22.83 12.09
CA LYS A 288 8.26 23.63 12.61
C LYS A 288 8.93 23.02 13.84
N ASP A 289 8.13 22.44 14.74
CA ASP A 289 8.59 21.89 16.02
C ASP A 289 8.60 20.35 16.03
N GLY A 290 8.67 19.73 14.84
CA GLY A 290 8.80 18.28 14.69
C GLY A 290 10.21 17.80 15.05
N GLN A 291 10.33 16.54 15.48
CA GLN A 291 11.64 15.94 15.81
C GLN A 291 12.53 15.84 14.57
N TRP A 292 11.94 15.63 13.40
CA TRP A 292 12.64 15.56 12.12
C TRP A 292 12.25 16.73 11.22
N LYS A 293 13.17 17.12 10.33
CA LYS A 293 12.84 18.10 9.30
C LYS A 293 11.87 17.48 8.29
N VAL A 294 11.01 18.32 7.71
CA VAL A 294 10.21 17.97 6.52
C VAL A 294 10.78 18.68 5.30
N ASN A 295 11.50 17.94 4.47
CA ASN A 295 12.13 18.45 3.26
C ASN A 295 11.15 18.45 2.09
N ASP A 296 11.27 19.46 1.23
CA ASP A 296 10.72 19.44 -0.12
C ASP A 296 11.80 18.89 -1.05
N ASN A 297 11.74 17.59 -1.39
CA ASN A 297 12.83 16.91 -2.08
C ASN A 297 12.68 17.01 -3.60
N HIS A 298 13.60 17.74 -4.22
CA HIS A 298 13.65 18.02 -5.65
C HIS A 298 14.71 17.21 -6.41
N THR A 299 15.52 16.42 -5.71
CA THR A 299 16.62 15.65 -6.31
C THR A 299 16.06 14.61 -7.27
N VAL A 300 16.56 14.51 -8.49
CA VAL A 300 16.19 13.48 -9.46
C VAL A 300 17.44 12.99 -10.17
N THR A 301 17.37 11.80 -10.79
CA THR A 301 18.44 11.28 -11.66
C THR A 301 17.88 11.05 -13.07
N THR A 302 18.58 11.56 -14.08
CA THR A 302 18.25 11.32 -15.49
C THR A 302 19.41 10.65 -16.22
N LEU A 303 19.10 9.97 -17.31
CA LEU A 303 20.13 9.28 -18.09
C LEU A 303 21.14 10.25 -18.72
N ALA A 304 20.69 11.46 -19.08
CA ALA A 304 21.51 12.45 -19.76
C ALA A 304 22.35 13.31 -18.81
N ARG A 305 21.81 13.65 -17.63
CA ARG A 305 22.43 14.63 -16.71
C ARG A 305 22.97 14.01 -15.42
N GLY A 306 22.64 12.75 -15.13
CA GLY A 306 22.90 12.17 -13.82
C GLY A 306 22.00 12.81 -12.75
N GLU A 307 22.49 12.88 -11.52
CA GLU A 307 21.75 13.40 -10.36
C GLU A 307 21.83 14.94 -10.30
N PHE A 308 20.68 15.59 -10.09
CA PHE A 308 20.60 17.04 -9.85
C PHE A 308 19.28 17.40 -9.15
N SER A 309 19.20 18.61 -8.60
CA SER A 309 17.95 19.16 -8.05
C SER A 309 17.17 19.88 -9.14
N ALA A 310 16.03 19.33 -9.55
CA ALA A 310 15.17 19.95 -10.56
C ALA A 310 14.41 21.15 -9.98
N THR A 311 14.26 22.22 -10.75
CA THR A 311 13.54 23.44 -10.30
C THR A 311 12.05 23.42 -10.64
N SER A 312 11.67 22.67 -11.68
CA SER A 312 10.29 22.55 -12.16
C SER A 312 10.10 21.30 -13.02
N LEU A 313 8.86 20.84 -13.19
CA LEU A 313 8.54 19.75 -14.11
C LEU A 313 8.92 20.08 -15.57
N ASN A 314 8.87 21.37 -15.95
CA ASN A 314 9.24 21.81 -17.30
C ASN A 314 10.72 21.54 -17.63
N GLU A 315 11.60 21.61 -16.62
CA GLU A 315 13.02 21.27 -16.78
C GLU A 315 13.24 19.81 -17.19
N LEU A 316 12.27 18.93 -16.90
CA LEU A 316 12.39 17.47 -17.07
C LEU A 316 11.73 16.94 -18.36
N GLN A 317 11.16 17.79 -19.21
CA GLN A 317 10.34 17.36 -20.36
C GLN A 317 11.07 16.48 -21.39
N ASN A 318 12.39 16.67 -21.54
CA ASN A 318 13.21 15.94 -22.52
C ASN A 318 14.14 14.91 -21.85
N GLU A 319 13.95 14.66 -20.56
CA GLU A 319 14.80 13.77 -19.78
C GLU A 319 14.27 12.34 -19.78
N THR A 320 15.15 11.35 -19.90
CA THR A 320 14.80 9.95 -19.59
C THR A 320 15.02 9.71 -18.11
N SER A 321 13.97 9.32 -17.39
CA SER A 321 14.04 9.07 -15.96
C SER A 321 14.93 7.88 -15.60
N VAL A 322 15.74 8.05 -14.55
CA VAL A 322 16.47 6.97 -13.89
C VAL A 322 15.95 6.79 -12.46
N GLU A 323 15.91 7.88 -11.69
CA GLU A 323 15.33 7.92 -10.34
C GLU A 323 14.49 9.18 -10.23
N GLY A 324 13.29 9.08 -9.66
CA GLY A 324 12.55 10.24 -9.19
C GLY A 324 13.09 10.70 -7.84
N SER A 325 12.46 11.70 -7.25
CA SER A 325 12.90 12.18 -5.94
C SER A 325 12.76 11.13 -4.85
N GLY A 326 11.76 10.25 -4.98
CA GLY A 326 11.62 9.06 -4.15
C GLY A 326 12.54 7.88 -4.52
N GLY A 327 13.51 8.06 -5.43
CA GLY A 327 14.43 7.01 -5.88
C GLY A 327 13.94 6.22 -7.11
N GLY A 328 14.50 5.01 -7.29
CA GLY A 328 14.25 4.13 -8.46
C GLY A 328 13.57 2.80 -8.12
N TYR A 329 12.91 2.73 -6.96
CA TYR A 329 12.27 1.53 -6.38
C TYR A 329 10.74 1.71 -6.23
N LEU A 330 10.07 0.83 -5.47
CA LEU A 330 8.61 0.79 -5.32
C LEU A 330 8.00 2.04 -4.67
N SER A 331 8.70 2.73 -3.76
CA SER A 331 8.22 3.96 -3.13
C SER A 331 8.04 5.10 -4.15
N ASN A 332 9.00 5.29 -5.04
CA ASN A 332 8.86 6.17 -6.19
C ASN A 332 7.73 5.70 -7.13
N GLU A 333 7.65 4.39 -7.41
CA GLU A 333 6.69 3.87 -8.38
C GLU A 333 5.23 4.05 -7.91
N ILE A 334 4.91 3.82 -6.64
CA ILE A 334 3.55 4.05 -6.13
C ILE A 334 3.19 5.53 -6.25
N SER A 335 4.11 6.43 -5.93
CA SER A 335 3.89 7.87 -6.05
C SER A 335 3.64 8.28 -7.49
N TYR A 336 4.46 7.77 -8.42
CA TYR A 336 4.31 8.04 -9.85
C TYR A 336 2.96 7.54 -10.37
N ARG A 337 2.61 6.28 -10.08
CA ARG A 337 1.32 5.68 -10.50
C ARG A 337 0.12 6.39 -9.89
N ALA A 338 0.19 6.78 -8.62
CA ALA A 338 -0.86 7.51 -7.93
C ALA A 338 -1.16 8.86 -8.63
N ILE A 339 -0.12 9.63 -8.97
CA ILE A 339 -0.28 10.94 -9.65
C ILE A 339 -0.76 10.75 -11.09
N VAL A 340 -0.19 9.80 -11.86
CA VAL A 340 -0.67 9.50 -13.23
C VAL A 340 -2.15 9.13 -13.22
N LEU A 341 -2.58 8.32 -12.24
CA LEU A 341 -3.96 7.90 -12.12
C LEU A 341 -4.88 9.06 -11.70
N GLN A 342 -4.44 9.92 -10.78
CA GLN A 342 -5.14 11.14 -10.41
C GLN A 342 -5.39 12.04 -11.64
N GLN A 343 -4.37 12.26 -12.46
CA GLN A 343 -4.46 13.03 -13.70
C GLN A 343 -5.41 12.36 -14.71
N LYS A 344 -5.31 11.04 -14.87
CA LYS A 344 -6.16 10.26 -15.78
C LYS A 344 -7.65 10.35 -15.42
N PHE A 345 -7.98 10.38 -14.13
CA PHE A 345 -9.36 10.58 -13.66
C PHE A 345 -9.77 12.05 -13.56
N ASN A 346 -8.87 12.99 -13.84
CA ASN A 346 -9.07 14.42 -13.61
C ASN A 346 -9.57 14.70 -12.18
N SER A 347 -9.05 13.94 -11.21
CA SER A 347 -9.49 14.04 -9.81
C SER A 347 -8.94 15.31 -9.17
N HIS A 348 -9.73 15.97 -8.34
CA HIS A 348 -9.33 17.18 -7.62
C HIS A 348 -8.48 16.89 -6.38
N ALA A 349 -8.33 15.62 -6.00
CA ALA A 349 -7.52 15.22 -4.86
C ALA A 349 -6.07 15.69 -5.01
N LYS A 350 -5.49 16.19 -3.91
CA LYS A 350 -4.07 16.49 -3.81
C LYS A 350 -3.32 15.21 -3.47
N VAL A 351 -2.26 14.93 -4.21
CA VAL A 351 -1.56 13.64 -4.19
C VAL A 351 -0.07 13.84 -4.05
N GLY A 352 0.57 13.03 -3.22
CA GLY A 352 2.02 13.03 -3.09
C GLY A 352 2.53 11.91 -2.20
N HIS A 353 3.83 11.94 -1.95
CA HIS A 353 4.54 10.89 -1.26
C HIS A 353 5.38 11.45 -0.12
N ILE A 354 5.33 10.75 1.01
CA ILE A 354 6.10 11.04 2.21
C ILE A 354 7.07 9.88 2.42
N HIS A 355 8.36 10.15 2.31
CA HIS A 355 9.36 9.29 2.92
C HIS A 355 9.53 9.65 4.38
N THR A 356 9.50 8.66 5.27
CA THR A 356 9.77 8.84 6.71
C THR A 356 11.28 8.76 6.99
N PRO A 357 11.73 9.21 8.17
CA PRO A 357 12.96 8.71 8.77
C PRO A 357 12.96 7.18 8.81
N ARG A 358 14.13 6.57 8.61
CA ARG A 358 14.29 5.12 8.65
C ARG A 358 14.50 4.63 10.08
N VAL A 359 14.13 3.37 10.29
CA VAL A 359 14.47 2.62 11.51
C VAL A 359 15.30 1.40 11.14
N LYS A 360 16.13 0.92 12.08
CA LYS A 360 16.95 -0.28 11.92
C LYS A 360 16.44 -1.34 12.87
N GLY A 361 16.01 -2.49 12.35
CA GLY A 361 15.31 -3.47 13.16
C GLY A 361 13.94 -2.90 13.53
N TYR A 362 13.64 -2.86 14.82
CA TYR A 362 12.39 -2.34 15.38
C TYR A 362 12.68 -1.39 16.54
N ASP A 363 12.00 -0.25 16.58
CA ASP A 363 12.15 0.76 17.63
C ASP A 363 10.81 1.47 17.88
N ALA A 364 10.05 0.96 18.85
CA ALA A 364 8.71 1.43 19.17
C ALA A 364 8.64 2.94 19.45
N ASP A 365 9.59 3.48 20.21
CA ASP A 365 9.57 4.89 20.60
C ASP A 365 9.83 5.81 19.39
N THR A 366 10.83 5.46 18.58
CA THR A 366 11.15 6.18 17.34
C THR A 366 10.00 6.08 16.34
N GLU A 367 9.44 4.88 16.15
CA GLU A 367 8.36 4.66 15.21
C GLU A 367 7.06 5.36 15.64
N GLN A 368 6.72 5.36 16.93
CA GLN A 368 5.61 6.14 17.45
C GLN A 368 5.81 7.64 17.18
N ALA A 369 7.00 8.17 17.42
CA ALA A 369 7.29 9.58 17.12
C ALA A 369 7.17 9.90 15.62
N ILE A 370 7.54 8.96 14.74
CA ILE A 370 7.32 9.09 13.29
C ILE A 370 5.82 9.16 12.97
N VAL A 371 5.01 8.25 13.53
CA VAL A 371 3.54 8.24 13.36
C VAL A 371 2.93 9.58 13.76
N GLU A 372 3.32 10.09 14.91
CA GLU A 372 2.83 11.35 15.46
C GLU A 372 3.16 12.55 14.57
N GLN A 373 4.37 12.57 14.02
CA GLN A 373 4.76 13.62 13.09
C GLN A 373 4.03 13.51 11.74
N VAL A 374 3.84 12.29 11.19
CA VAL A 374 3.03 12.10 9.97
C VAL A 374 1.58 12.53 10.20
N ARG A 375 0.99 12.19 11.34
CA ARG A 375 -0.36 12.63 11.72
C ARG A 375 -0.47 14.15 11.68
N THR A 376 0.51 14.83 12.27
CA THR A 376 0.58 16.30 12.27
C THR A 376 0.71 16.87 10.85
N MET A 377 1.57 16.28 10.01
CA MET A 377 1.74 16.69 8.60
C MET A 377 0.43 16.57 7.82
N VAL A 378 -0.30 15.46 7.99
CA VAL A 378 -1.59 15.22 7.31
C VAL A 378 -2.66 16.20 7.80
N MET A 379 -2.74 16.45 9.11
CA MET A 379 -3.68 17.43 9.67
C MET A 379 -3.41 18.86 9.15
N GLN A 380 -2.13 19.27 9.07
CA GLN A 380 -1.75 20.57 8.51
C GLN A 380 -2.03 20.68 7.01
N ALA A 381 -1.90 19.59 6.25
CA ALA A 381 -2.32 19.59 4.85
C ALA A 381 -3.83 19.82 4.68
N ALA A 382 -4.63 19.28 5.61
CA ALA A 382 -6.09 19.34 5.57
C ALA A 382 -6.67 20.69 6.02
N SER A 383 -5.88 21.58 6.61
CA SER A 383 -6.31 22.92 7.06
C SER A 383 -6.20 24.00 5.99
N LEU A 384 -6.25 23.63 4.71
CA LEU A 384 -6.11 24.53 3.56
C LEU A 384 -7.30 24.49 2.61
#